data_AF-A0A952P3S4-F1
#
_entry.id   AF-A0A952P3S4-F1
#
_cell.length_a   1.000
_cell.length_b   1.000
_cell.length_c   1.000
_cell.angle_alpha   90.00
_cell.angle_beta   90.00
_cell.angle_gamma   90.00
#
_symmetry.space_group_name_H-M   'P 1'
#
loop_
_entity.id
_entity.type
_entity.pdbx_description
1 polymer ?
#
loop_
_entity_poly.entity_id
_entity_poly.type
_entity_poly.pdbx_seq_one_letter_code
_entity_poly.pdbx_strand_id
1 'polypeptide(L)'
;WAFGNPSSPTSEQREPGLWIEQDQFLIRKIRFPSLAEMAADQYASYARGLQLPKVRTIQWGTNTVTVRLLSVNGKGPTSLSTSALEITPRWDGLAGQPAQKTVEEFYSRFR
;
A
#
# COMPACT_ATOMS: atom_id res chain seq x y z
N TRP A 1 -5.02 11.60 -18.12
CA TRP A 1 -3.83 11.86 -17.29
C TRP A 1 -3.33 10.53 -16.75
N ALA A 2 -2.05 10.22 -16.91
CA ALA A 2 -1.41 9.07 -16.26
C ALA A 2 -0.68 9.57 -15.01
N PHE A 3 -0.89 8.94 -13.86
CA PHE A 3 -0.14 9.25 -12.65
C PHE A 3 1.28 8.63 -12.74
N GLY A 4 2.32 9.45 -12.55
CA GLY A 4 3.71 9.01 -12.45
C GLY A 4 4.57 9.27 -13.70
N ASN A 5 5.89 9.28 -13.51
CA ASN A 5 6.86 9.28 -14.61
C ASN A 5 7.20 7.83 -14.98
N PRO A 6 7.34 7.48 -16.28
CA PRO A 6 7.77 6.15 -16.68
C PRO A 6 9.17 5.89 -16.13
N SER A 7 9.33 4.82 -15.34
CA SER A 7 10.63 4.41 -14.84
C SER A 7 11.53 4.04 -16.02
N SER A 8 12.76 4.57 -16.05
CA SER A 8 13.72 4.21 -17.09
C SER A 8 14.06 2.71 -16.98
N PRO A 9 13.98 1.94 -18.09
CA PRO A 9 14.27 0.50 -18.07
C PRO A 9 15.74 0.18 -17.71
N THR A 10 16.63 1.17 -17.79
CA THR A 10 18.06 1.07 -17.47
C THR A 10 18.45 1.68 -16.12
N SER A 11 17.50 2.24 -15.36
CA SER A 11 17.80 2.78 -14.04
C SER A 11 17.98 1.65 -13.02
N GLU A 12 19.11 1.63 -12.32
CA GLU A 12 19.30 0.76 -11.15
C GLU A 12 18.41 1.19 -9.97
N GLN A 13 17.88 2.40 -10.02
CA GLN A 13 17.02 2.95 -8.98
C GLN A 13 15.64 2.31 -9.09
N ARG A 14 15.28 1.54 -8.05
CA ARG A 14 13.97 0.88 -7.97
C ARG A 14 12.89 1.91 -7.71
N GLU A 15 12.32 2.46 -8.78
CA GLU A 15 11.20 3.38 -8.70
C GLU A 15 9.86 2.64 -8.54
N PRO A 16 8.83 3.28 -7.94
CA PRO A 16 7.47 2.77 -7.94
C PRO A 16 7.02 2.48 -9.37
N GLY A 17 6.34 1.35 -9.56
CA GLY A 17 6.04 0.86 -10.89
C GLY A 17 4.80 -0.01 -10.91
N LEU A 18 4.16 -0.05 -12.07
CA LEU A 18 3.00 -0.87 -12.35
C LEU A 18 3.28 -1.67 -13.62
N TRP A 19 3.21 -2.99 -13.52
CA TRP A 19 3.34 -3.89 -14.67
C TRP A 19 1.96 -4.36 -15.07
N ILE A 20 1.57 -4.01 -16.28
CA ILE A 20 0.30 -4.40 -16.89
C ILE A 20 0.61 -5.37 -18.02
N GLU A 21 -0.12 -6.47 -18.08
CA GLU A 21 -0.06 -7.41 -19.19
C GLU A 21 -0.62 -6.76 -20.48
N GLN A 22 -0.02 -7.07 -21.63
CA GLN A 22 -0.34 -6.42 -22.90
C GLN A 22 -1.72 -6.79 -23.46
N ASP A 23 -2.18 -8.04 -23.32
CA ASP A 23 -3.37 -8.49 -24.05
C ASP A 23 -4.65 -8.25 -23.25
N GLN A 24 -4.68 -8.70 -21.99
CA GLN A 24 -5.87 -8.60 -21.14
C GLN A 24 -5.85 -7.39 -20.21
N PHE A 25 -4.82 -6.56 -20.29
CA PHE A 25 -4.64 -5.37 -19.43
C PHE A 25 -4.70 -5.68 -17.92
N LEU A 26 -4.24 -6.87 -17.53
CA LEU A 26 -4.22 -7.33 -16.14
C LEU A 26 -3.01 -6.79 -15.38
N ILE A 27 -3.22 -6.38 -14.14
CA ILE A 27 -2.12 -5.94 -13.26
C ILE A 27 -1.31 -7.17 -12.80
N ARG A 28 -0.05 -7.29 -13.20
CA ARG A 28 0.80 -8.44 -12.82
C ARG A 28 1.67 -8.15 -11.62
N LYS A 29 2.19 -6.93 -11.54
CA LYS A 29 3.07 -6.51 -10.46
C LYS A 29 2.84 -5.05 -10.11
N ILE A 30 2.97 -4.72 -8.84
CA ILE A 30 3.02 -3.36 -8.32
C ILE A 30 4.27 -3.23 -7.46
N ARG A 31 5.06 -2.18 -7.65
CA ARG A 31 6.09 -1.75 -6.71
C ARG A 31 5.64 -0.44 -6.08
N PHE A 32 5.57 -0.43 -4.76
CA PHE A 32 5.15 0.73 -3.97
C PHE A 32 6.33 1.69 -3.70
N PRO A 33 6.06 2.94 -3.28
CA PRO A 33 7.09 3.88 -2.79
C PRO A 33 7.97 3.35 -1.67
N SER A 34 7.46 2.43 -0.85
CA SER A 34 8.23 1.75 0.19
C SER A 34 9.16 0.66 -0.33
N LEU A 35 9.25 0.48 -1.66
CA LEU A 35 9.93 -0.64 -2.34
C LEU A 35 9.32 -2.02 -2.07
N ALA A 36 8.20 -2.08 -1.36
CA ALA A 36 7.40 -3.29 -1.26
C ALA A 36 6.91 -3.69 -2.66
N GLU A 37 6.95 -4.98 -2.97
CA GLU A 37 6.50 -5.52 -4.24
C GLU A 37 5.27 -6.41 -4.02
N MET A 38 4.24 -6.24 -4.84
CA MET A 38 3.09 -7.13 -4.90
C MET A 38 3.05 -7.81 -6.26
N ALA A 39 3.06 -9.13 -6.28
CA ALA A 39 2.73 -9.95 -7.44
C ALA A 39 1.26 -10.38 -7.38
N ALA A 40 0.59 -10.40 -8.53
CA ALA A 40 -0.81 -10.76 -8.67
C ALA A 40 -0.97 -11.90 -9.68
N ASP A 41 -1.45 -13.04 -9.19
CA ASP A 41 -1.47 -14.30 -9.92
C ASP A 41 -2.84 -14.97 -9.85
N GLN A 42 -3.02 -15.99 -10.69
CA GLN A 42 -4.23 -16.82 -10.74
C GLN A 42 -5.50 -15.99 -10.93
N TYR A 43 -5.52 -15.16 -11.96
CA TYR A 43 -6.68 -14.35 -12.28
C TYR A 43 -7.92 -15.22 -12.56
N ALA A 44 -9.06 -14.79 -12.02
CA ALA A 44 -10.36 -15.38 -12.27
C ALA A 44 -11.35 -14.32 -12.73
N SER A 45 -12.26 -14.73 -13.61
CA SER A 45 -13.35 -13.90 -14.10
C SER A 45 -14.56 -14.03 -13.18
N TYR A 46 -15.17 -12.88 -12.87
CA TYR A 46 -16.37 -12.73 -12.06
C TYR A 46 -17.47 -12.04 -12.87
N ALA A 47 -18.63 -11.82 -12.25
CA ALA A 47 -19.77 -11.19 -12.90
C ALA A 47 -19.40 -9.84 -13.54
N ARG A 48 -20.06 -9.52 -14.66
CA ARG A 48 -19.86 -8.27 -15.43
C ARG A 48 -18.44 -8.08 -15.98
N GLY A 49 -17.73 -9.17 -16.26
CA GLY A 49 -16.39 -9.10 -16.87
C GLY A 49 -15.29 -8.66 -15.92
N LEU A 50 -15.55 -8.63 -14.60
CA LEU A 50 -14.56 -8.27 -13.60
C LEU A 50 -13.51 -9.37 -13.46
N GLN A 51 -12.25 -9.08 -13.75
CA GLN A 51 -11.14 -10.00 -13.53
C GLN A 51 -10.37 -9.62 -12.26
N LEU A 52 -10.19 -10.56 -11.32
CA LEU A 52 -9.44 -10.33 -10.08
C LEU A 52 -8.40 -11.42 -9.86
N PRO A 53 -7.23 -11.09 -9.29
CA PRO A 53 -6.21 -12.09 -8.94
C PRO A 53 -6.66 -12.87 -7.71
N LYS A 54 -6.66 -14.21 -7.82
CA LYS A 54 -6.95 -15.07 -6.67
C LYS A 54 -5.83 -15.12 -5.66
N VAL A 55 -4.60 -14.85 -6.08
CA VAL A 55 -3.42 -14.84 -5.22
C VAL A 55 -2.70 -13.52 -5.38
N ARG A 56 -2.39 -12.87 -4.25
CA ARG A 56 -1.52 -11.70 -4.21
C ARG A 56 -0.39 -11.98 -3.23
N THR A 57 0.84 -11.85 -3.69
CA THR A 57 2.02 -12.07 -2.85
C THR A 57 2.70 -10.72 -2.64
N ILE A 58 2.72 -10.24 -1.42
CA ILE A 58 3.31 -8.95 -1.03
C ILE A 58 4.63 -9.26 -0.31
N GLN A 59 5.72 -8.63 -0.75
CA GLN A 59 7.06 -8.81 -0.23
C GLN A 59 7.68 -7.47 0.16
N TRP A 60 8.30 -7.42 1.34
CA TRP A 60 9.07 -6.27 1.78
C TRP A 60 10.24 -6.72 2.67
N GLY A 61 11.45 -6.34 2.30
CA GLY A 61 12.66 -6.85 2.96
C GLY A 61 12.71 -8.38 2.89
N THR A 62 12.73 -9.04 4.05
CA THR A 62 12.67 -10.49 4.20
C THR A 62 11.26 -11.04 4.44
N ASN A 63 10.27 -10.17 4.62
CA ASN A 63 8.90 -10.56 4.94
C ASN A 63 8.10 -10.83 3.67
N THR A 64 7.21 -11.82 3.74
CA THR A 64 6.30 -12.17 2.65
C THR A 64 4.92 -12.46 3.22
N VAL A 65 3.89 -11.88 2.61
CA VAL A 65 2.48 -12.16 2.90
C VAL A 65 1.77 -12.60 1.63
N THR A 66 1.03 -13.70 1.74
CA THR A 66 0.22 -14.23 0.64
C THR A 66 -1.26 -14.05 0.97
N VAL A 67 -1.95 -13.24 0.19
CA VAL A 67 -3.39 -13.00 0.29
C VAL A 67 -4.09 -13.91 -0.72
N ARG A 68 -4.98 -14.77 -0.25
CA ARG A 68 -5.82 -15.64 -1.09
C ARG A 68 -7.26 -15.15 -1.09
N LEU A 69 -7.80 -14.93 -2.27
CA LEU A 69 -9.20 -14.57 -2.47
C LEU A 69 -10.06 -15.83 -2.47
N LEU A 70 -10.94 -15.94 -1.47
CA LEU A 70 -11.83 -17.10 -1.29
C LEU A 70 -13.14 -16.96 -2.06
N SER A 71 -13.79 -15.81 -1.93
CA SER A 71 -15.09 -15.54 -2.56
C SER A 71 -15.24 -14.07 -2.92
N VAL A 72 -16.03 -13.81 -3.96
CA VAL A 72 -16.42 -12.47 -4.42
C VAL A 72 -17.93 -12.48 -4.57
N ASN A 73 -18.59 -11.61 -3.82
CA ASN A 73 -20.04 -11.48 -3.83
C ASN A 73 -20.39 -10.07 -4.30
N GLY A 74 -21.17 -9.97 -5.37
CA GLY A 74 -21.74 -8.70 -5.79
C GLY A 74 -22.78 -8.24 -4.76
N LYS A 75 -22.60 -7.06 -4.20
CA LYS A 75 -23.68 -6.36 -3.49
C LYS A 75 -24.44 -5.50 -4.51
N GLY A 76 -25.74 -5.32 -4.30
CA GLY A 76 -26.58 -4.46 -5.15
C GLY A 76 -26.14 -2.98 -5.11
N PRO A 77 -26.96 -2.05 -5.60
CA PRO A 77 -26.68 -0.61 -5.48
C PRO A 77 -26.82 -0.16 -4.02
N THR A 78 -25.92 -0.62 -3.17
CA THR A 78 -25.79 -0.18 -1.79
C THR A 78 -24.89 1.04 -1.82
N SER A 79 -25.39 2.16 -1.29
CA SER A 79 -24.60 3.36 -1.07
C SER A 79 -23.31 2.99 -0.34
N LEU A 80 -22.18 3.05 -1.05
CA LEU A 80 -20.86 2.91 -0.45
C LEU A 80 -20.65 4.12 0.47
N SER A 81 -20.96 3.98 1.75
CA SER A 81 -20.58 4.99 2.74
C SER A 81 -19.06 4.99 2.84
N THR A 82 -18.44 6.12 2.50
CA THR A 82 -17.00 6.32 2.70
C THR A 82 -16.73 6.41 4.20
N SER A 83 -16.51 5.28 4.85
CA SER A 83 -15.91 5.27 6.18
C SER A 83 -14.44 5.63 6.00
N ALA A 84 -14.09 6.89 6.22
CA ALA A 84 -12.69 7.26 6.36
C ALA A 84 -12.11 6.39 7.49
N LEU A 85 -10.94 5.78 7.27
CA LEU A 85 -10.17 5.27 8.39
C LEU A 85 -9.81 6.48 9.24
N GLU A 86 -10.43 6.62 10.41
CA GLU A 86 -9.92 7.52 11.45
C GLU A 86 -8.57 6.98 11.90
N ILE A 87 -7.52 7.37 11.18
CA ILE A 87 -6.17 7.31 11.69
C ILE A 87 -6.14 8.44 12.70
N THR A 88 -6.39 8.15 13.97
CA THR A 88 -6.05 9.05 15.07
C THR A 88 -4.56 8.85 15.29
N PRO A 89 -3.66 9.71 14.76
CA PRO A 89 -2.26 9.60 15.09
C PRO A 89 -2.15 9.87 16.59
N ARG A 90 -1.90 8.84 17.39
CA ARG A 90 -1.50 9.01 18.78
C ARG A 90 -0.10 9.59 18.79
N TRP A 91 -0.03 10.92 18.73
CA TRP A 91 1.16 11.65 19.13
C TRP A 91 1.20 11.66 20.66
N ASP A 92 1.73 10.61 21.26
CA ASP A 92 1.98 10.58 22.71
C ASP A 92 3.11 11.56 23.12
N GLY A 93 3.71 12.26 22.16
CA GLY A 93 4.73 13.29 22.40
C GLY A 93 5.88 12.75 23.26
N LEU A 94 6.38 13.58 24.18
CA LEU A 94 7.34 13.16 25.22
C LEU A 94 6.64 12.76 26.53
N ALA A 95 5.31 12.72 26.57
CA ALA A 95 4.57 12.51 27.80
C ALA A 95 4.84 11.09 28.33
N GLY A 96 5.50 11.00 29.50
CA GLY A 96 5.87 9.72 30.10
C GLY A 96 7.19 9.11 29.58
N GLN A 97 7.90 9.80 28.67
CA GLN A 97 9.25 9.42 28.26
C GLN A 97 10.29 10.02 29.24
N PRO A 98 11.37 9.29 29.58
CA PRO A 98 12.40 9.78 30.51
C PRO A 98 13.11 11.04 29.99
N ALA A 99 13.11 11.25 28.66
CA ALA A 99 13.70 12.42 28.01
C ALA A 99 12.91 13.72 28.22
N GLN A 100 11.67 13.67 28.71
CA GLN A 100 10.83 14.85 28.92
C GLN A 100 11.51 15.89 29.84
N LYS A 101 12.02 15.43 30.98
CA LYS A 101 12.69 16.30 31.97
C LYS A 101 13.94 16.97 31.40
N THR A 102 14.73 16.23 30.63
CA THR A 102 15.96 16.73 30.01
C THR A 102 15.67 17.80 28.97
N VAL A 103 14.60 17.64 28.18
CA VAL A 103 14.19 18.61 27.17
C VAL A 103 13.61 19.88 27.82
N GLU A 104 12.76 19.73 28.83
CA GLU A 104 12.24 20.87 29.61
C GLU A 104 13.38 21.68 30.27
N GLU A 105 14.34 21.00 30.87
CA GLU A 105 15.51 21.63 31.50
C GLU A 105 16.37 22.36 30.46
N PHE A 106 16.65 21.75 29.31
CA PHE A 106 17.39 22.39 28.22
C PHE A 106 16.73 23.72 27.79
N TYR A 107 15.43 23.71 27.47
CA TYR A 107 14.73 24.90 26.98
C TYR A 107 14.53 25.97 28.07
N SER A 108 14.48 25.61 29.35
CA SER A 108 14.44 26.58 30.45
C SER A 108 15.72 27.39 30.60
N ARG A 109 16.88 26.87 30.18
CA ARG A 109 18.18 27.53 30.31
C ARG A 109 18.52 28.48 29.16
N PHE A 110 17.80 28.37 28.04
CA PHE A 110 17.99 29.18 26.84
C PHE A 110 16.86 30.20 26.61
N ARG A 111 16.05 30.47 27.65
CA ARG A 111 15.11 31.58 27.70
C ARG A 111 15.62 32.67 28.63
#